data_AF-A0A950SYU2-F1
#
_entry.id   AF-A0A950SYU2-F1
#
_cell.length_a   1.000
_cell.length_b   1.000
_cell.length_c   1.000
_cell.angle_alpha   90.00
_cell.angle_beta   90.00
_cell.angle_gamma   90.00
#
_symmetry.space_group_name_H-M   'P 1'
#
loop_
_entity.id
_entity.type
_entity.pdbx_description
1 polymer ?
#
loop_
_entity_poly.entity_id
_entity_poly.type
_entity_poly.pdbx_seq_one_letter_code
_entity_poly.pdbx_strand_id
1 'polypeptide(L)' 'MEIKDEIDNLLSRLAAVPECIARVVKGWSDAELHQAHAKDEWSVVEILAHVRASDD' A
#
# COMPACT_ATOMS: atom_id res chain seq x y z
N MET A 1 4.55 -21.15 -19.86
CA MET A 1 4.67 -20.42 -18.59
C MET A 1 3.76 -21.14 -17.62
N GLU A 2 4.29 -21.77 -16.59
CA GLU A 2 3.46 -22.51 -15.64
C GLU A 2 2.73 -21.50 -14.74
N ILE A 3 1.45 -21.76 -14.42
CA ILE A 3 0.64 -20.91 -13.53
C ILE A 3 1.36 -20.61 -12.20
N LYS A 4 2.18 -21.55 -11.74
CA LYS A 4 3.02 -21.39 -10.55
C LYS A 4 4.04 -20.24 -10.68
N ASP A 5 4.70 -20.10 -11.82
CA ASP A 5 5.69 -19.02 -12.03
C ASP A 5 5.01 -17.65 -12.05
N GLU A 6 3.78 -17.56 -12.58
CA GLU A 6 2.98 -16.33 -12.57
C GLU A 6 2.56 -15.95 -11.15
N ILE A 7 2.15 -16.92 -10.34
CA ILE A 7 1.81 -16.74 -8.92
C ILE A 7 3.05 -16.31 -8.14
N ASP A 8 4.18 -16.99 -8.29
CA ASP A 8 5.43 -16.68 -7.57
C ASP A 8 5.92 -15.25 -7.91
N ASN A 9 5.78 -14.81 -9.17
CA ASN A 9 6.08 -13.44 -9.59
C ASN A 9 5.10 -12.42 -8.96
N LEU A 10 3.80 -12.72 -8.97
CA LEU A 10 2.80 -11.86 -8.34
C LEU A 10 3.06 -11.68 -6.85
N LEU A 11 3.32 -12.78 -6.12
CA LEU A 11 3.62 -12.77 -4.69
C LEU A 11 4.92 -11.98 -4.41
N SER A 12 5.95 -12.16 -5.22
CA SER A 12 7.21 -11.40 -5.09
C SER A 12 7.00 -9.90 -5.25
N ARG A 13 6.12 -9.48 -6.17
CA ARG A 13 5.78 -8.07 -6.37
C ARG A 13 4.97 -7.52 -5.19
N LEU A 14 3.99 -8.26 -4.70
CA LEU A 14 3.18 -7.87 -3.54
C LEU A 14 4.02 -7.75 -2.27
N ALA A 15 4.97 -8.66 -2.06
CA ALA A 15 5.88 -8.63 -0.92
C ALA A 15 6.76 -7.36 -0.87
N ALA A 16 7.04 -6.73 -2.02
CA ALA A 16 7.81 -5.49 -2.10
C ALA A 16 6.98 -4.22 -1.85
N VAL A 17 5.64 -4.31 -1.85
CA VAL A 17 4.74 -3.16 -1.72
C VAL A 17 4.89 -2.44 -0.37
N PRO A 18 4.98 -3.11 0.80
CA PRO A 18 5.12 -2.42 2.08
C PRO A 18 6.37 -1.52 2.15
N GLU A 19 7.51 -2.00 1.66
CA GLU A 19 8.75 -1.21 1.63
C GLU A 19 8.64 -0.02 0.67
N CYS A 20 8.01 -0.22 -0.49
CA CYS A 20 7.76 0.86 -1.45
C CYS A 20 6.91 1.96 -0.83
N ILE A 21 5.81 1.61 -0.15
CA ILE A 21 4.94 2.59 0.50
C ILE A 21 5.69 3.32 1.61
N ALA A 22 6.40 2.60 2.47
CA ALA A 22 7.20 3.18 3.55
C ALA A 22 8.20 4.22 3.03
N ARG A 23 8.80 3.98 1.86
CA ARG A 23 9.73 4.91 1.22
C ARG A 23 9.03 6.17 0.70
N VAL A 24 7.84 6.03 0.10
CA VAL A 24 7.08 7.16 -0.48
C VAL A 24 6.55 8.10 0.60
N VAL A 25 6.03 7.54 1.70
CA VAL A 25 5.46 8.34 2.80
C VAL A 25 6.52 8.86 3.76
N LYS A 26 7.78 8.47 3.57
CA LYS A 26 8.89 8.91 4.43
C LYS A 26 9.05 10.42 4.34
N GLY A 27 8.94 11.09 5.48
CA GLY A 27 9.11 12.54 5.60
C GLY A 27 7.81 13.33 5.45
N TRP A 28 6.68 12.66 5.23
CA TRP A 28 5.36 13.28 5.32
C TRP A 28 5.02 13.49 6.80
N SER A 29 4.42 14.63 7.09
CA SER A 29 3.86 14.94 8.39
C SER A 29 2.59 14.13 8.66
N ASP A 30 2.24 14.01 9.93
CA ASP A 30 0.99 13.35 10.34
C ASP A 30 -0.25 13.99 9.69
N ALA A 31 -0.26 15.32 9.56
CA ALA A 31 -1.35 16.04 8.90
C ALA A 31 -1.46 15.69 7.40
N GLU A 32 -0.33 15.57 6.69
CA GLU A 32 -0.31 15.18 5.28
C GLU A 32 -0.81 13.73 5.09
N LEU A 33 -0.51 12.84 6.04
CA LEU A 33 -0.94 11.44 5.98
C LEU A 33 -2.46 11.26 6.20
N HIS A 34 -3.06 12.12 7.01
CA HIS A 34 -4.50 12.12 7.29
C HIS A 34 -5.32 12.96 6.31
N GLN A 35 -4.67 13.71 5.43
CA GLN A 35 -5.37 14.54 4.45
C GLN A 35 -5.77 13.71 3.22
N ALA A 36 -7.06 13.70 2.90
CA ALA A 36 -7.55 13.16 1.63
C ALA A 36 -7.12 14.04 0.45
N HIS A 37 -6.71 13.42 -0.66
CA HIS A 37 -6.28 14.14 -1.86
C HIS A 37 -7.42 14.88 -2.57
N ALA A 38 -8.63 14.31 -2.55
CA ALA A 38 -9.84 14.94 -3.05
C ALA A 38 -11.03 14.67 -2.12
N LYS A 39 -12.13 15.38 -2.37
CA LYS A 39 -13.39 15.13 -1.69
C LYS A 39 -13.87 13.72 -2.03
N ASP A 40 -14.27 12.98 -1.00
CA ASP A 40 -14.76 11.58 -1.07
C ASP A 40 -13.68 10.53 -1.39
N GLU A 41 -12.40 10.90 -1.37
CA GLU A 41 -11.27 9.95 -1.41
C GLU A 41 -10.76 9.62 0.00
N TRP A 42 -10.10 8.47 0.12
CA TRP A 42 -9.41 8.07 1.34
C TRP A 42 -8.06 8.78 1.46
N SER A 43 -7.71 9.14 2.68
CA SER A 43 -6.36 9.52 3.08
C SER A 43 -5.38 8.36 2.96
N VAL A 44 -4.08 8.67 3.00
CA VAL A 44 -3.02 7.66 3.00
C VAL A 44 -3.19 6.69 4.18
N VAL A 45 -3.55 7.20 5.36
CA VAL A 45 -3.80 6.38 6.55
C VAL A 45 -4.96 5.41 6.36
N GLU A 46 -6.08 5.87 5.79
CA GLU A 46 -7.25 5.02 5.54
C GLU A 46 -6.94 3.92 4.51
N ILE A 47 -6.21 4.26 3.45
CA ILE A 47 -5.75 3.27 2.45
C ILE A 47 -4.85 2.24 3.12
N LEU A 48 -3.87 2.67 3.91
CA LEU A 48 -2.94 1.75 4.58
C LEU A 48 -3.63 0.88 5.63
N ALA A 49 -4.59 1.43 6.36
CA ALA A 49 -5.41 0.67 7.29
C ALA A 49 -6.24 -0.39 6.56
N HIS A 50 -6.83 -0.05 5.41
CA HIS A 50 -7.57 -1.00 4.58
C HIS A 50 -6.69 -2.13 4.03
N VAL A 51 -5.50 -1.80 3.53
CA VAL A 51 -4.51 -2.79 3.07
C VAL A 51 -4.11 -3.73 4.21
N ARG A 52 -3.83 -3.19 5.40
CA ARG A 52 -3.51 -3.99 6.58
C ARG A 52 -4.65 -4.93 6.98
N ALA A 53 -5.89 -4.44 6.96
CA ALA A 53 -7.06 -5.25 7.29
C ALA A 53 -7.36 -6.34 6.25
N SER A 54 -6.76 -6.29 5.06
CA SER A 54 -6.88 -7.33 4.03
C SER A 54 -5.89 -8.48 4.22
N ASP A 55 -4.91 -8.34 5.12
CA ASP A 55 -3.92 -9.36 5.48
C ASP A 55 -4.38 -10.25 6.67
N ASP A 56 -5.41 -9.81 7.41
CA ASP A 56 -6.06 -10.56 8.51
C ASP A 56 -7.09 -11.60 7.98
#